data_AF-A0A3E0WUZ4-F1
#
_entry.id   AF-A0A3E0WUZ4-F1
#
_cell.length_a   1.000
_cell.length_b   1.000
_cell.length_c   1.000
_cell.angle_alpha   90.00
_cell.angle_beta   90.00
_cell.angle_gamma   90.00
#
_symmetry.space_group_name_H-M   'P 1'
#
loop_
_entity.id
_entity.type
_entity.pdbx_description
1 polymer ?
#
loop_
_entity_poly.entity_id
_entity_poly.type
_entity_poly.pdbx_seq_one_letter_code
_entity_poly.pdbx_strand_id
1 'polypeptide(L)'
;MAKRKDKPWALDPSEVSWGTNGITIGRRKQATKASRADTVTGTTLFLHHHPTGIQVAGEIPPGNYTKTQMQENKRKLYQQLFPQLEKLVAKQLGVPGR
;
A
#
# COMPACT_ATOMS: atom_id res chain seq x y z
N MET A 1 31.04 29.37 -9.77
CA MET A 1 30.35 28.95 -8.52
C MET A 1 29.39 27.82 -8.87
N ALA A 2 29.72 26.58 -8.50
CA ALA A 2 28.84 25.44 -8.75
C ALA A 2 27.66 25.49 -7.78
N LYS A 3 26.43 25.69 -8.29
CA LYS A 3 25.22 25.55 -7.49
C LYS A 3 25.14 24.11 -7.00
N ARG A 4 25.32 23.88 -5.70
CA ARG A 4 24.99 22.60 -5.07
C ARG A 4 23.51 22.38 -5.34
N LYS A 5 23.18 21.42 -6.22
CA LYS A 5 21.81 20.96 -6.36
C LYS A 5 21.49 20.25 -5.06
N ASP A 6 20.75 20.92 -4.18
CA ASP A 6 20.26 20.32 -2.95
C ASP A 6 19.56 19.01 -3.32
N LYS A 7 20.01 17.91 -2.72
CA LYS A 7 19.46 16.58 -2.98
C LYS A 7 17.97 16.66 -2.64
N PRO A 8 17.06 16.35 -3.58
CA PRO A 8 15.64 16.37 -3.27
C PRO A 8 15.42 15.42 -2.10
N TRP A 9 14.81 15.93 -1.03
CA TRP A 9 14.44 15.13 0.12
C TRP A 9 13.62 13.92 -0.37
N ALA A 10 13.92 12.73 0.10
CA ALA A 10 13.22 11.51 -0.28
C ALA A 10 13.01 10.67 0.97
N LEU A 11 11.84 10.04 1.04
CA LEU A 11 11.51 9.14 2.14
C LEU A 11 12.43 7.91 2.10
N ASP A 12 13.08 7.58 3.23
CA ASP A 12 13.87 6.36 3.32
C ASP A 12 12.93 5.14 3.35
N PRO A 13 13.01 4.22 2.36
CA PRO A 13 12.17 3.03 2.35
C PRO A 13 12.36 2.11 3.56
N SER A 14 13.50 2.18 4.25
CA SER A 14 13.78 1.36 5.44
C SER A 14 12.99 1.83 6.67
N GLU A 15 12.56 3.09 6.69
CA GLU A 15 11.74 3.68 7.76
C GLU A 15 10.24 3.45 7.54
N VAL A 16 9.88 2.85 6.41
CA VAL A 16 8.49 2.55 6.00
C VAL A 16 8.23 1.06 6.13
N SER A 17 7.30 0.69 7.00
CA SER A 17 6.71 -0.65 6.99
C SER A 17 5.42 -0.65 6.18
N TRP A 18 5.09 -1.80 5.60
CA TRP A 18 3.80 -1.99 4.95
C TRP A 18 3.25 -3.36 5.29
N GLY A 19 1.92 -3.44 5.33
CA GLY A 19 1.21 -4.67 5.63
C GLY A 19 -0.10 -4.72 4.88
N THR A 20 -0.66 -5.92 4.79
CA THR A 20 -1.98 -6.12 4.18
C THR A 20 -2.92 -6.80 5.15
N ASN A 21 -4.12 -6.25 5.31
CA ASN A 21 -5.22 -6.92 6.00
C ASN A 21 -6.21 -7.44 4.95
N GLY A 22 -6.32 -8.76 4.83
CA GLY A 22 -7.15 -9.40 3.82
C GLY A 22 -8.53 -9.74 4.36
N ILE A 23 -9.57 -9.47 3.59
CA ILE A 23 -10.93 -9.95 3.86
C ILE A 23 -11.29 -10.95 2.77
N THR A 24 -11.43 -12.23 3.14
CA THR A 24 -11.93 -13.26 2.23
C THR A 24 -13.40 -13.49 2.54
N ILE A 25 -14.27 -13.13 1.60
CA ILE A 25 -15.72 -13.34 1.72
C ILE A 25 -16.04 -14.60 0.91
N GLY A 26 -16.04 -15.74 1.58
CA GLY A 26 -16.51 -17.01 1.03
C GLY A 26 -17.62 -17.57 1.90
N ARG A 27 -18.78 -17.89 1.31
CA ARG A 27 -19.78 -18.73 1.99
C ARG A 27 -19.06 -20.04 2.35
N ARG A 28 -18.83 -20.30 3.64
CA ARG A 28 -18.28 -21.55 4.17
C ARG A 28 -19.30 -22.68 3.97
N LYS A 29 -19.61 -23.03 2.72
CA LYS A 29 -20.39 -24.24 2.40
C LYS A 29 -19.44 -25.42 2.48
N GLN A 30 -19.85 -26.40 3.27
CA GLN A 30 -19.13 -27.63 3.58
C GLN A 30 -18.47 -28.23 2.34
N ALA A 31 -17.15 -28.42 2.43
CA ALA A 31 -16.26 -29.43 1.84
C ALA A 31 -16.59 -30.16 0.50
N THR A 32 -17.47 -29.69 -0.37
CA THR A 32 -17.73 -30.31 -1.67
C THR A 32 -17.65 -29.25 -2.77
N LYS A 33 -16.46 -29.16 -3.40
CA LYS A 33 -16.20 -28.49 -4.69
C LYS A 33 -16.80 -27.07 -4.84
N ALA A 34 -16.45 -26.14 -3.96
CA ALA A 34 -16.59 -24.72 -4.31
C ALA A 34 -15.54 -24.38 -5.37
N SER A 35 -15.98 -23.89 -6.53
CA SER A 35 -15.06 -23.45 -7.59
C SER A 35 -14.28 -22.23 -7.09
N ARG A 36 -13.00 -22.10 -7.48
CA ARG A 36 -12.19 -20.89 -7.20
C ARG A 36 -12.84 -19.60 -7.71
N ALA A 37 -13.79 -19.72 -8.65
CA ALA A 37 -14.60 -18.64 -9.19
C ALA A 37 -15.58 -18.00 -8.19
N ASP A 38 -15.88 -18.66 -7.06
CA ASP A 38 -16.84 -18.17 -6.06
C ASP A 38 -16.17 -17.50 -4.85
N THR A 39 -14.83 -17.43 -4.82
CA THR A 39 -14.08 -16.85 -3.70
C THR A 39 -13.80 -15.38 -3.94
N VAL A 40 -14.63 -14.52 -3.35
CA VAL A 40 -14.43 -13.06 -3.39
C VAL A 40 -13.38 -12.69 -2.33
N THR A 41 -12.30 -12.04 -2.76
CA THR A 41 -11.22 -11.59 -1.86
C THR A 41 -11.00 -10.09 -2.01
N GLY A 42 -11.03 -9.37 -0.90
CA GLY A 42 -10.63 -7.97 -0.78
C GLY A 42 -9.37 -7.84 0.09
N THR A 43 -8.66 -6.73 -0.01
CA THR A 43 -7.47 -6.49 0.82
C THR A 43 -7.23 -5.01 1.03
N THR A 44 -7.00 -4.61 2.27
CA THR A 44 -6.52 -3.27 2.61
C THR A 44 -5.00 -3.31 2.72
N LEU A 45 -4.31 -2.42 2.00
CA LEU A 45 -2.88 -2.18 2.10
C LEU A 45 -2.66 -0.93 2.96
N PHE A 46 -1.76 -1.00 3.92
CA PHE A 46 -1.34 0.15 4.71
C PHE A 46 0.17 0.31 4.65
N LEU A 47 0.63 1.55 4.57
CA LEU A 47 2.03 1.91 4.82
C LEU A 47 2.10 2.79 6.06
N HIS A 48 3.11 2.53 6.88
CA HIS A 48 3.36 3.25 8.12
C HIS A 48 4.80 3.74 8.15
N HIS A 49 4.97 5.04 8.34
CA HIS A 49 6.27 5.65 8.55
C HIS A 49 6.55 5.72 10.04
N HIS A 50 7.48 4.89 10.52
CA HIS A 50 7.75 4.75 11.95
C HIS A 50 8.20 6.04 12.65
N PRO A 51 9.12 6.85 12.08
CA PRO A 51 9.62 8.05 12.75
C PRO A 51 8.55 9.12 12.99
N THR A 52 7.59 9.28 12.09
CA THR A 52 6.54 10.30 12.21
C THR A 52 5.19 9.75 12.67
N GLY A 53 5.01 8.43 12.71
CA GLY A 53 3.73 7.78 13.02
C GLY A 53 2.66 7.97 11.94
N ILE A 54 3.02 8.47 10.75
CA ILE A 54 2.06 8.71 9.67
C ILE A 54 1.72 7.38 9.01
N GLN A 55 0.42 7.14 8.83
CA GLN A 55 -0.11 5.97 8.15
C GLN A 55 -0.96 6.39 6.96
N VAL A 56 -0.75 5.73 5.82
CA VAL A 56 -1.65 5.81 4.66
C VAL A 56 -2.21 4.43 4.38
N ALA A 57 -3.48 4.37 4.02
CA ALA A 57 -4.16 3.13 3.69
C ALA A 57 -4.88 3.25 2.35
N GLY A 58 -4.96 2.14 1.64
CA GLY A 58 -5.72 2.01 0.41
C GLY A 58 -6.36 0.63 0.34
N GLU A 59 -7.44 0.53 -0.43
CA GLU A 59 -8.22 -0.70 -0.53
C GLU A 59 -8.14 -1.29 -1.94
N ILE A 60 -7.93 -2.61 -1.99
CA ILE A 60 -8.21 -3.44 -3.15
C ILE A 60 -9.62 -3.97 -2.94
N PRO A 61 -10.61 -3.52 -3.75
CA PRO A 61 -12.01 -3.86 -3.55
C PRO A 61 -12.21 -5.38 -3.65
N PRO A 62 -13.26 -5.93 -3.01
CA PRO A 62 -13.56 -7.34 -3.08
C PRO A 62 -13.86 -7.79 -4.50
N GLY A 63 -13.14 -8.81 -4.98
CA GLY A 63 -13.31 -9.34 -6.32
C GLY A 63 -12.71 -10.74 -6.50
N ASN A 64 -12.93 -11.28 -7.69
CA ASN A 64 -12.34 -12.55 -8.11
C ASN A 64 -10.98 -12.29 -8.72
N TYR A 65 -9.93 -12.43 -7.92
CA TYR A 65 -8.56 -12.21 -8.35
C TYR A 65 -7.78 -13.53 -8.38
N THR A 66 -7.03 -13.73 -9.45
CA THR A 66 -5.94 -14.71 -9.43
C THR A 66 -4.84 -14.23 -8.48
N LYS A 67 -3.97 -15.15 -8.03
CA LYS A 67 -2.81 -14.80 -7.20
C LYS A 67 -1.95 -13.72 -7.86
N THR A 68 -1.73 -13.82 -9.17
CA THR A 68 -0.94 -12.85 -9.95
C THR A 68 -1.63 -11.49 -10.02
N GLN A 69 -2.94 -11.45 -10.31
CA GLN A 69 -3.71 -10.20 -10.32
C GLN A 69 -3.69 -9.51 -8.96
N MET A 70 -3.83 -10.28 -7.87
CA MET A 70 -3.76 -9.74 -6.52
C MET A 70 -2.37 -9.16 -6.21
N GLN A 71 -1.29 -9.83 -6.62
CA GLN A 71 0.08 -9.29 -6.46
C GLN A 71 0.29 -8.01 -7.27
N GLU A 72 -0.20 -7.96 -8.50
CA GLU A 72 -0.11 -6.77 -9.35
C GLU A 72 -0.91 -5.60 -8.76
N ASN A 73 -2.12 -5.85 -8.28
CA ASN A 73 -2.95 -4.83 -7.62
C ASN A 73 -2.29 -4.30 -6.35
N LYS A 74 -1.68 -5.18 -5.53
CA LYS A 74 -0.89 -4.75 -4.35
C LYS A 74 0.28 -3.86 -4.75
N ARG A 75 1.02 -4.21 -5.80
CA ARG A 75 2.14 -3.41 -6.30
C ARG A 75 1.69 -2.05 -6.81
N LYS A 76 0.62 -1.99 -7.60
CA LYS A 76 0.04 -0.73 -8.09
C LYS A 76 -0.41 0.16 -6.94
N LEU A 77 -1.10 -0.42 -5.96
CA LEU A 77 -1.56 0.31 -4.79
C LEU A 77 -0.39 0.83 -3.92
N TYR A 78 0.65 0.03 -3.75
CA TYR A 78 1.88 0.47 -3.08
C TYR A 78 2.51 1.68 -3.79
N GLN A 79 2.66 1.62 -5.12
CA GLN A 79 3.22 2.71 -5.91
C GLN A 79 2.39 3.99 -5.85
N GLN A 80 1.07 3.89 -5.60
CA GLN A 80 0.19 5.04 -5.41
C GLN A 80 0.23 5.61 -4.00
N LEU A 81 0.36 4.76 -2.98
CA LEU A 81 0.35 5.17 -1.57
C LEU A 81 1.72 5.71 -1.11
N PHE A 82 2.82 5.16 -1.61
CA PHE A 82 4.17 5.61 -1.24
C PHE A 82 4.40 7.13 -1.47
N PRO A 83 4.08 7.72 -2.64
CA PRO A 83 4.24 9.17 -2.84
C PRO A 83 3.26 9.99 -1.99
N GLN A 84 2.12 9.43 -1.58
CA GLN A 84 1.21 10.10 -0.64
C GLN A 84 1.83 10.14 0.76
N LEU A 85 2.39 9.02 1.22
CA LEU A 85 3.12 8.95 2.48
C LEU A 85 4.29 9.93 2.48
N GLU A 86 5.08 9.94 1.40
CA GLU A 86 6.21 10.85 1.22
C GLU A 86 5.78 12.32 1.32
N LYS A 87 4.68 12.72 0.68
CA LYS A 87 4.14 14.09 0.80
C LYS A 87 3.71 14.44 2.23
N LEU A 88 3.04 13.52 2.91
CA LEU A 88 2.59 13.75 4.29
C LEU A 88 3.78 13.85 5.25
N VAL A 89 4.79 12.99 5.09
CA VAL A 89 6.02 13.03 5.88
C VAL A 89 6.82 14.30 5.58
N ALA A 90 6.97 14.70 4.31
CA ALA A 90 7.64 15.95 3.92
C ALA A 90 7.00 17.16 4.59
N LYS A 91 5.65 17.21 4.56
CA LYS A 91 4.87 18.27 5.20
C LYS A 91 5.09 18.29 6.71
N GLN A 92 5.10 17.13 7.37
CA GLN A 92 5.33 17.02 8.81
C GLN A 92 6.74 17.46 9.21
N LEU A 93 7.73 17.16 8.38
CA LEU A 93 9.14 17.55 8.59
C LEU A 93 9.44 18.99 8.16
N GLY A 94 8.45 19.70 7.60
CA GLY A 94 8.62 21.09 7.16
C GLY A 94 9.60 21.25 6.00
N VAL A 95 9.73 20.24 5.13
CA VAL A 95 10.62 20.29 3.97
C VAL A 95 10.12 21.35 2.97
N PRO A 96 10.86 22.44 2.73
CA PRO A 96 10.41 23.49 1.82
C PRO A 96 10.43 22.98 0.36
N GLY A 97 9.33 23.21 -0.38
CA GLY A 97 9.25 22.97 -1.82
C GLY A 97 8.68 21.61 -2.27
N ARG A 98 7.93 20.90 -1.43
CA ARG A 98 7.22 19.65 -1.78
C ARG A 98 5.79 19.59 -1.27
#